data_AF-A0A2X3FE77-F1
#
_entry.id   AF-A0A2X3FE77-F1
#
_cell.length_a   1.000
_cell.length_b   1.000
_cell.length_c   1.000
_cell.angle_alpha   90.00
_cell.angle_beta   90.00
_cell.angle_gamma   90.00
#
_symmetry.space_group_name_H-M   'P 1'
#
loop_
_entity.id
_entity.type
_entity.pdbx_description
1 polymer ?
#
loop_
_entity_poly.entity_id
_entity_poly.type
_entity_poly.pdbx_seq_one_letter_code
_entity_poly.pdbx_strand_id
1 'polypeptide(L)' 'MSHLFYGVAYYDEYMPEDRLAKDIALMRETGINVVRIAESTWNAGA' A
#
# COMPACT_ATOMS: atom_id res chain seq x y z
N MET A 1 18.66 -16.95 3.40
CA MET A 1 18.13 -16.26 2.20
C MET A 1 17.58 -14.91 2.62
N SER A 2 17.95 -13.83 1.94
CA SER A 2 17.19 -12.57 2.01
C SER A 2 15.90 -12.73 1.23
N HIS A 3 14.75 -12.39 1.81
CA HIS A 3 13.49 -12.34 1.09
C HIS A 3 13.52 -11.16 0.11
N LEU A 4 13.13 -11.39 -1.15
CA LEU A 4 12.95 -10.31 -2.11
C LEU A 4 11.70 -9.53 -1.75
N PHE A 5 11.83 -8.21 -1.60
CA PHE A 5 10.69 -7.33 -1.47
C PHE A 5 10.07 -7.07 -2.85
N TYR A 6 8.81 -7.47 -3.01
CA TYR A 6 7.99 -7.25 -4.19
C TYR A 6 6.71 -6.54 -3.75
N GLY A 7 6.48 -5.34 -4.25
CA GLY A 7 5.46 -4.48 -3.66
C GLY A 7 5.04 -3.29 -4.47
N VAL A 8 4.25 -2.45 -3.81
CA VAL A 8 3.51 -1.35 -4.46
C VAL A 8 3.60 -0.06 -3.64
N ALA A 9 3.39 1.06 -4.33
CA ALA A 9 2.99 2.31 -3.72
C ALA A 9 1.47 2.29 -3.51
N TYR A 10 1.00 2.54 -2.29
CA TYR A 10 -0.42 2.58 -1.97
C TYR A 10 -0.80 3.95 -1.42
N TYR A 11 -1.83 4.54 -2.02
CA TYR A 11 -2.32 5.86 -1.71
C TYR A 11 -3.79 5.77 -1.30
N ASP A 12 -4.02 5.45 -0.04
CA ASP A 12 -5.37 5.38 0.54
C ASP A 12 -6.06 6.76 0.47
N GLU A 13 -5.27 7.82 0.62
CA GLU A 13 -5.70 9.22 0.61
C GLU A 13 -6.34 9.68 -0.71
N TYR A 14 -6.13 8.95 -1.80
CA TYR A 14 -6.70 9.26 -3.12
C TYR A 14 -7.84 8.33 -3.52
N MET A 15 -8.22 7.36 -2.67
CA MET A 15 -9.27 6.41 -3.00
C MET A 15 -10.66 7.05 -2.89
N PRO A 16 -11.52 6.95 -3.93
CA PRO A 16 -12.85 7.56 -3.92
C PRO A 16 -13.86 6.83 -3.01
N GLU A 17 -13.51 5.64 -2.53
CA GLU A 17 -14.36 4.78 -1.70
C GLU A 17 -13.49 3.93 -0.74
N ASP A 18 -14.07 3.50 0.38
CA ASP A 18 -13.40 2.58 1.31
C ASP A 18 -13.33 1.17 0.71
N ARG A 19 -12.11 0.75 0.37
CA ARG A 19 -11.82 -0.55 -0.24
C ARG A 19 -10.52 -1.19 0.26
N LEU A 20 -9.92 -0.65 1.32
CA LEU A 20 -8.61 -1.08 1.83
C LEU A 20 -8.54 -2.60 2.06
N ALA A 21 -9.56 -3.16 2.71
CA ALA A 21 -9.59 -4.59 3.02
C ALA A 21 -9.55 -5.46 1.74
N LYS A 22 -10.25 -5.04 0.69
CA LYS A 22 -10.27 -5.74 -0.60
C LYS A 22 -8.92 -5.64 -1.30
N ASP A 23 -8.31 -4.47 -1.30
CA ASP A 23 -7.01 -4.26 -1.94
C ASP A 23 -5.92 -5.08 -1.24
N ILE A 24 -5.89 -5.11 0.09
CA ILE A 24 -4.96 -5.94 0.86
C ILE A 24 -5.17 -7.44 0.58
N ALA A 25 -6.41 -7.89 0.43
CA ALA A 25 -6.69 -9.29 0.07
C ALA A 25 -6.08 -9.65 -1.30
N LEU A 26 -6.27 -8.79 -2.30
CA LEU A 26 -5.72 -8.97 -3.65
C LEU A 26 -4.19 -8.88 -3.69
N MET A 27 -3.60 -7.98 -2.90
CA MET A 27 -2.13 -7.89 -2.77
C MET A 27 -1.54 -9.19 -2.23
N ARG A 28 -2.19 -9.78 -1.21
CA ARG A 28 -1.76 -11.06 -0.65
C ARG A 28 -1.93 -12.21 -1.65
N GLU A 29 -3.03 -12.25 -2.39
CA GLU A 29 -3.29 -13.25 -3.44
C GLU A 29 -2.25 -13.20 -4.56
N THR A 30 -1.73 -12.01 -4.87
CA THR A 30 -0.73 -11.78 -5.92
C THR A 30 0.72 -11.85 -5.44
N GLY A 31 0.95 -12.14 -4.15
CA GLY A 31 2.30 -12.31 -3.59
C GLY A 31 3.05 -11.00 -3.32
N ILE A 32 2.35 -9.86 -3.27
CA ILE A 32 2.92 -8.60 -2.77
C ILE A 32 3.21 -8.73 -1.27
N ASN A 33 4.43 -8.37 -0.87
CA ASN A 33 4.92 -8.54 0.49
C ASN A 33 5.48 -7.26 1.14
N VAL A 34 5.45 -6.14 0.41
CA VAL A 34 5.76 -4.81 0.95
C VAL A 34 4.83 -3.76 0.34
N VAL A 35 4.42 -2.79 1.14
CA VAL A 35 3.64 -1.64 0.70
C VAL A 35 4.30 -0.38 1.22
N ARG A 36 4.42 0.64 0.37
CA ARG A 36 4.91 1.97 0.73
C ARG A 36 3.74 2.95 0.67
N ILE A 37 3.65 3.81 1.67
CA ILE A 37 2.58 4.78 1.84
C ILE A 37 3.18 6.18 2.02
N ALA A 38 2.34 7.21 1.97
CA ALA A 38 2.71 8.60 2.28
C ALA A 38 3.78 9.22 1.36
N GLU A 39 3.99 8.68 0.15
CA GLU A 39 5.03 9.17 -0.76
C GLU A 39 4.76 10.59 -1.30
N SER A 40 3.50 11.02 -1.26
CA SER A 40 3.04 12.32 -1.77
C SER A 40 2.61 13.28 -0.67
N THR A 41 2.83 12.94 0.60
CA THR A 41 2.44 13.76 1.75
C THR A 41 3.68 14.27 2.49
N TRP A 42 4.05 15.54 2.26
CA TRP A 42 5.19 16.17 2.94
C TRP A 42 4.81 16.82 4.30
N ASN A 43 3.52 16.88 4.66
CA ASN A 43 3.08 17.56 5.87
C ASN A 43 2.20 16.65 6.75
N ALA A 44 2.83 15.87 7.63
CA ALA A 44 2.17 15.08 8.67
C ALA A 44 1.91 15.89 9.97
N GLY A 45 1.81 17.22 9.85
CA GLY A 45 1.67 18.14 10.97
C GLY A 45 0.30 18.83 11.00
N ALA A 46 -0.67 18.16 11.61
CA ALA A 46 -1.77 18.74 12.40
C ALA A 46 -2.39 17.63 13.27
#